data_AF-A0A1G3YSF6-F1
#
_entry.id   AF-A0A1G3YSF6-F1
#
_cell.length_a   1.000
_cell.length_b   1.000
_cell.length_c   1.000
_cell.angle_alpha   90.00
_cell.angle_beta   90.00
_cell.angle_gamma   90.00
#
_symmetry.space_group_name_H-M   'P 1'
#
loop_
_entity.id
_entity.type
_entity.pdbx_description
1 polymer ?
#
loop_
_entity_poly.entity_id
_entity_poly.type
_entity_poly.pdbx_seq_one_letter_code
_entity_poly.pdbx_strand_id
1 'polypeptide(L)'
;MNKTRAVALALLGLVLVSIPVVDYLALPAWNLQSFTLWMLAGVYLFLVSSLAFVAAGKPRAAFAAIPIGAIPVAASFILSAFSWVFWPGNDARFFRRLPVSERAADDFPRDFPGEGISADEKERLLLPALDKELSRTIAQGKLGPYGAQFQMDDTIFTSLSVLRDGKPRIIRVAPLDYSGSAVAISAGETGTAGYIEVDQETGEGKLAETKGGMKFTPGAILSRDLARRARFAYRTKLFGSWSFEIDDGGNPFWTIPTLRNSIGVFGGPVREGLVLVDAVNGAVAYYPAGTEPDWVDRSIPVDLVLSQANDYLGLKNGWGNYYFGARKDVFQLSDSYAYVVSNSSAGSRTWFVSGVTSPNEADQTLVGLMMVDLKSGEARRYPLSGITEMRAMDIAVNDERVRAQGLSASWPFLVDVDGIPAFAMILKNDLQRQRFAYVDVATGQKVSMGDTRGSARAQFVGLTGGDAEADERLVEYSGTVLRVKERPDEDAIQFMLAGDPFALYSVPARTTLGAYFLAPGDRIIFSYRESSSVRGMRFVVRLRNLTVGE
;
A
#
# COMPACT_ATOMS: atom_id res chain seq x y z
N MET A 1 -32.68 -39.05 43.81
CA MET A 1 -32.68 -38.13 42.65
C MET A 1 -32.99 -38.93 41.39
N ASN A 2 -33.96 -38.54 40.56
CA ASN A 2 -34.23 -39.23 39.28
C ASN A 2 -32.95 -39.23 38.43
N LYS A 3 -32.52 -40.38 37.89
CA LYS A 3 -31.28 -40.51 37.08
C LYS A 3 -31.24 -39.47 35.96
N THR A 4 -32.36 -39.22 35.28
CA THR A 4 -32.47 -38.20 34.23
C THR A 4 -32.22 -36.78 34.73
N ARG A 5 -32.72 -36.44 35.93
CA ARG A 5 -32.49 -35.14 36.56
C ARG A 5 -31.03 -34.96 36.96
N ALA A 6 -30.40 -36.01 37.48
CA ALA A 6 -28.98 -36.00 37.84
C ALA A 6 -28.09 -35.77 36.62
N VAL A 7 -28.36 -36.48 35.52
CA VAL A 7 -27.62 -36.32 34.26
C VAL A 7 -27.81 -34.92 33.67
N ALA A 8 -29.03 -34.38 33.67
CA ALA A 8 -29.30 -33.04 33.16
C ALA A 8 -28.57 -31.95 33.96
N LEU A 9 -28.51 -32.07 35.29
CA LEU A 9 -27.73 -31.16 36.14
C LEU A 9 -26.23 -31.25 35.86
N ALA A 10 -25.69 -32.46 35.65
CA ALA A 10 -24.28 -32.64 35.29
C ALA A 10 -23.94 -32.00 33.93
N LEU A 11 -24.79 -32.23 32.91
CA LEU A 11 -24.63 -31.61 31.59
C LEU A 11 -24.77 -30.09 31.65
N LEU A 12 -25.70 -29.58 32.47
CA LEU A 12 -25.86 -28.13 32.65
C LEU A 12 -24.58 -27.53 33.24
N GLY A 13 -23.98 -28.19 34.24
CA GLY A 13 -22.68 -27.80 34.78
C GLY A 13 -21.59 -27.74 33.69
N LEU A 14 -21.51 -28.75 32.83
CA LEU A 14 -20.54 -28.80 31.73
C LEU A 14 -20.76 -27.67 30.71
N VAL A 15 -22.01 -27.37 30.36
CA VAL A 15 -22.34 -26.24 29.46
C VAL A 15 -21.96 -24.90 30.08
N LEU A 16 -22.21 -24.71 31.37
CA LEU A 16 -21.82 -23.47 32.06
C LEU A 16 -20.31 -23.30 32.13
N VAL A 17 -19.56 -24.40 32.32
CA VAL A 17 -18.08 -24.39 32.27
C VAL A 17 -17.56 -24.15 30.85
N SER A 18 -18.28 -24.58 29.81
CA SER A 18 -17.82 -24.39 28.43
C SER A 18 -17.93 -22.94 27.96
N ILE A 19 -18.81 -22.12 28.53
CA ILE A 19 -18.96 -20.69 28.18
C ILE A 19 -17.62 -19.92 28.30
N PRO A 20 -16.95 -19.87 29.48
CA PRO A 20 -15.67 -19.16 29.60
C PRO A 20 -14.55 -19.81 28.79
N VAL A 21 -14.61 -21.13 28.54
CA VAL A 21 -13.64 -21.83 27.68
C VAL A 21 -13.77 -21.39 26.23
N VAL A 22 -15.01 -21.35 25.70
CA VAL A 22 -15.28 -20.86 24.35
C VAL A 22 -14.97 -19.37 24.23
N ASP A 23 -15.29 -18.56 25.25
CA ASP A 23 -14.90 -17.14 25.26
C ASP A 23 -13.38 -16.94 25.17
N TYR A 24 -12.61 -17.75 25.90
CA TYR A 24 -11.15 -17.70 25.92
C TYR A 24 -10.50 -18.18 24.61
N LEU A 25 -11.09 -19.18 23.96
CA LEU A 25 -10.53 -19.80 22.75
C LEU A 25 -11.01 -19.12 21.47
N ALA A 26 -12.31 -18.89 21.33
CA ALA A 26 -12.90 -18.34 20.12
C ALA A 26 -12.83 -16.80 20.07
N LEU A 27 -12.56 -16.16 21.21
CA LEU A 27 -12.45 -14.71 21.34
C LEU A 27 -13.62 -14.00 20.64
N PRO A 28 -14.89 -14.25 21.00
CA PRO A 28 -16.02 -13.56 20.41
C PRO A 28 -16.04 -12.09 20.84
N ALA A 29 -16.54 -11.21 19.98
CA ALA A 29 -16.67 -9.80 20.33
C ALA A 29 -17.98 -9.65 21.10
N TRP A 30 -17.93 -9.09 22.32
CA TRP A 30 -19.11 -8.81 23.11
C TRP A 30 -19.77 -7.52 22.61
N ASN A 31 -20.10 -7.52 21.32
CA ASN A 31 -20.68 -6.42 20.59
C ASN A 31 -21.94 -6.90 19.88
N LEU A 32 -23.04 -6.17 20.01
CA LEU A 32 -24.30 -6.50 19.34
C LEU A 32 -24.20 -6.41 17.80
N GLN A 33 -23.21 -5.70 17.27
CA GLN A 33 -22.86 -5.69 15.86
C GLN A 33 -21.98 -6.89 15.43
N SER A 34 -21.69 -7.84 16.34
CA SER A 34 -21.00 -9.10 16.00
C SER A 34 -22.01 -10.20 15.70
N PHE A 35 -22.07 -10.67 14.47
CA PHE A 35 -22.94 -11.80 14.08
C PHE A 35 -22.65 -13.05 14.92
N THR A 36 -21.37 -13.34 15.18
CA THR A 36 -20.92 -14.47 16.00
C THR A 36 -21.49 -14.43 17.41
N LEU A 37 -21.63 -13.25 18.02
CA LEU A 37 -22.21 -13.13 19.36
C LEU A 37 -23.65 -13.62 19.41
N TRP A 38 -24.48 -13.25 18.43
CA TRP A 38 -25.87 -13.69 18.36
C TRP A 38 -25.99 -15.20 18.15
N MET A 39 -25.11 -15.77 17.32
CA MET A 39 -25.06 -17.22 17.09
C MET A 39 -24.69 -17.96 18.38
N LEU A 40 -23.65 -17.52 19.09
CA LEU A 40 -23.26 -18.10 20.37
C LEU A 40 -24.37 -17.95 21.42
N ALA A 41 -24.98 -16.77 21.51
CA ALA A 41 -26.08 -16.52 22.43
C ALA A 41 -27.25 -17.49 22.18
N GLY A 42 -27.65 -17.69 20.92
CA GLY A 42 -28.72 -18.64 20.58
C GLY A 42 -28.39 -20.09 20.94
N VAL A 43 -27.17 -20.54 20.65
CA VAL A 43 -26.72 -21.90 21.03
C VAL A 43 -26.73 -22.09 22.54
N TYR A 44 -26.14 -21.16 23.30
CA TYR A 44 -26.07 -21.30 24.76
C TYR A 44 -27.44 -21.15 25.43
N LEU A 45 -28.28 -20.23 24.96
CA LEU A 45 -29.65 -20.08 25.47
C LEU A 45 -30.46 -21.35 25.23
N PHE A 46 -30.35 -21.98 24.05
CA PHE A 46 -30.97 -23.28 23.78
C PHE A 46 -30.47 -24.37 24.73
N LEU A 47 -29.15 -24.55 24.85
CA LEU A 47 -28.56 -25.61 25.68
C LEU A 47 -28.91 -25.44 27.16
N VAL A 48 -28.77 -24.24 27.71
CA VAL A 48 -29.05 -23.95 29.12
C VAL A 48 -30.53 -24.13 29.43
N SER A 49 -31.43 -23.57 28.61
CA SER A 49 -32.88 -23.67 28.86
C SER A 49 -33.39 -25.10 28.70
N SER A 50 -32.93 -25.83 27.69
CA SER A 50 -33.28 -27.25 27.48
C SER A 50 -32.90 -28.10 28.69
N LEU A 51 -31.64 -27.99 29.15
CA LEU A 51 -31.15 -28.74 30.31
C LEU A 51 -31.83 -28.32 31.61
N ALA A 52 -32.14 -27.03 31.77
CA ALA A 52 -32.89 -26.52 32.93
C ALA A 52 -34.31 -27.11 33.01
N PHE A 53 -35.04 -27.20 31.89
CA PHE A 53 -36.37 -27.83 31.87
C PHE A 53 -36.33 -29.32 32.24
N VAL A 54 -35.34 -30.06 31.73
CA VAL A 54 -35.14 -31.47 32.08
C VAL A 54 -34.76 -31.62 33.56
N ALA A 55 -33.86 -30.77 34.08
CA ALA A 55 -33.47 -30.75 35.48
C ALA A 55 -34.63 -30.37 36.44
N ALA A 56 -35.58 -29.56 35.98
CA ALA A 56 -36.80 -29.23 36.69
C ALA A 56 -37.85 -30.37 36.66
N GLY A 57 -37.55 -31.51 36.03
CA GLY A 57 -38.47 -32.65 35.91
C GLY A 57 -39.56 -32.45 34.85
N LYS A 58 -39.40 -31.49 33.93
CA LYS A 58 -40.36 -31.17 32.87
C LYS A 58 -39.75 -31.44 31.47
N PRO A 59 -39.40 -32.69 31.11
CA PRO A 59 -38.70 -32.99 29.86
C PRO A 59 -39.52 -32.63 28.61
N ARG A 60 -40.86 -32.74 28.67
CA ARG A 60 -41.73 -32.27 27.58
C ARG A 60 -41.71 -30.75 27.40
N ALA A 61 -41.40 -30.00 28.45
CA ALA A 61 -41.25 -28.54 28.36
C ALA A 61 -39.91 -28.13 27.73
N ALA A 62 -38.94 -29.04 27.56
CA ALA A 62 -37.67 -28.74 26.89
C ALA A 62 -37.87 -28.33 25.42
N PHE A 63 -38.98 -28.71 24.78
CA PHE A 63 -39.34 -28.17 23.45
C PHE A 63 -39.54 -26.65 23.45
N ALA A 64 -39.88 -26.04 24.59
CA ALA A 64 -39.94 -24.58 24.73
C ALA A 64 -38.56 -23.90 24.68
N ALA A 65 -37.45 -24.65 24.79
CA ALA A 65 -36.10 -24.13 24.60
C ALA A 65 -35.79 -23.80 23.12
N ILE A 66 -36.45 -24.48 22.18
CA ILE A 66 -36.25 -24.27 20.74
C ILE A 66 -36.48 -22.80 20.36
N PRO A 67 -37.64 -22.17 20.64
CA PRO A 67 -37.82 -20.76 20.33
C PRO A 67 -36.84 -19.86 21.10
N ILE A 68 -36.46 -20.20 22.34
CA ILE A 68 -35.52 -19.40 23.14
C ILE A 68 -34.15 -19.27 22.45
N GLY A 69 -33.62 -20.35 21.87
CA GLY A 69 -32.38 -20.28 21.10
C GLY A 69 -32.55 -19.86 19.65
N ALA A 70 -33.69 -20.20 19.02
CA ALA A 70 -33.96 -19.88 17.64
C ALA A 70 -34.23 -18.38 17.41
N ILE A 71 -34.82 -17.67 18.39
CA ILE A 71 -35.12 -16.22 18.28
C ILE A 71 -33.86 -15.38 18.00
N PRO A 72 -32.77 -15.43 18.81
CA PRO A 72 -31.58 -14.62 18.52
C PRO A 72 -30.89 -15.02 17.22
N VAL A 73 -30.92 -16.31 16.84
CA VAL A 73 -30.39 -16.77 15.55
C VAL A 73 -31.23 -16.24 14.39
N ALA A 74 -32.55 -16.38 14.44
CA ALA A 74 -33.45 -15.87 13.41
C ALA A 74 -33.33 -14.33 13.31
N ALA A 75 -33.26 -13.64 14.45
CA ALA A 75 -33.05 -12.20 14.50
C ALA A 75 -31.72 -11.80 13.84
N SER A 76 -30.62 -12.53 14.07
CA SER A 76 -29.34 -12.19 13.44
C SER A 76 -29.37 -12.34 11.92
N PHE A 77 -30.03 -13.37 11.40
CA PHE A 77 -30.23 -13.51 9.94
C PHE A 77 -31.10 -12.41 9.35
N ILE A 78 -32.20 -12.04 10.03
CA ILE A 78 -33.09 -10.95 9.59
C ILE A 78 -32.33 -9.62 9.60
N LEU A 79 -31.62 -9.30 10.69
CA LEU A 79 -30.81 -8.08 10.81
C LEU A 79 -29.65 -8.06 9.81
N SER A 80 -29.08 -9.21 9.47
CA SER A 80 -28.08 -9.35 8.41
C SER A 80 -28.67 -9.00 7.05
N ALA A 81 -29.83 -9.55 6.70
CA ALA A 81 -30.52 -9.24 5.44
C ALA A 81 -30.80 -7.73 5.30
N PHE A 82 -31.22 -7.05 6.38
CA PHE A 82 -31.39 -5.59 6.40
C PHE A 82 -30.08 -4.79 6.27
N SER A 83 -28.93 -5.44 6.47
CA SER A 83 -27.61 -4.83 6.38
C SER A 83 -26.94 -5.05 5.01
N TRP A 84 -27.52 -5.89 4.13
CA TRP A 84 -26.95 -6.22 2.82
C TRP A 84 -27.09 -5.08 1.81
N VAL A 85 -26.20 -5.06 0.81
CA VAL A 85 -26.21 -4.08 -0.29
C VAL A 85 -27.52 -4.11 -1.09
N PHE A 86 -28.15 -5.29 -1.21
CA PHE A 86 -29.41 -5.50 -1.94
C PHE A 86 -30.63 -4.92 -1.24
N TRP A 87 -30.53 -4.61 0.06
CA TRP A 87 -31.65 -4.01 0.78
C TRP A 87 -31.91 -2.58 0.27
N PRO A 88 -33.18 -2.19 0.04
CA PRO A 88 -33.51 -0.88 -0.52
C PRO A 88 -32.81 0.29 0.20
N GLY A 89 -32.03 1.06 -0.57
CA GLY A 89 -31.30 2.25 -0.11
C GLY A 89 -29.94 1.97 0.55
N ASN A 90 -29.55 0.70 0.77
CA ASN A 90 -28.24 0.39 1.33
C ASN A 90 -27.11 0.60 0.32
N ASP A 91 -27.33 0.34 -0.97
CA ASP A 91 -26.38 0.66 -2.05
C ASP A 91 -25.91 2.12 -2.01
N ALA A 92 -26.83 3.08 -1.86
CA ALA A 92 -26.49 4.49 -1.72
C ALA A 92 -25.68 4.79 -0.43
N ARG A 93 -25.88 4.01 0.64
CA ARG A 93 -25.11 4.14 1.89
C ARG A 93 -23.72 3.53 1.75
N PHE A 94 -23.59 2.37 1.10
CA PHE A 94 -22.30 1.76 0.78
C PHE A 94 -21.48 2.66 -0.15
N PHE A 95 -22.11 3.21 -1.20
CA PHE A 95 -21.49 4.19 -2.10
C PHE A 95 -20.91 5.41 -1.36
N ARG A 96 -21.60 5.92 -0.33
CA ARG A 96 -21.18 7.12 0.44
C ARG A 96 -20.29 6.82 1.65
N ARG A 97 -19.92 5.55 1.86
CA ARG A 97 -19.18 5.10 3.06
C ARG A 97 -17.75 5.65 3.09
N LEU A 98 -17.15 5.83 1.92
CA LEU A 98 -15.88 6.52 1.74
C LEU A 98 -16.16 7.91 1.15
N PRO A 99 -15.88 9.00 1.87
CA PRO A 99 -16.01 10.34 1.32
C PRO A 99 -14.86 10.61 0.34
N VAL A 100 -15.09 10.33 -0.94
CA VAL A 100 -14.09 10.54 -1.99
C VAL A 100 -14.22 11.95 -2.55
N SER A 101 -13.10 12.69 -2.55
CA SER A 101 -12.97 13.94 -3.27
C SER A 101 -12.62 13.66 -4.73
N GLU A 102 -13.53 13.95 -5.65
CA GLU A 102 -13.22 14.00 -7.08
C GLU A 102 -12.35 15.24 -7.36
N ARG A 103 -11.20 15.05 -8.00
CA ARG A 103 -10.23 16.09 -8.35
C ARG A 103 -10.13 16.25 -9.87
N ALA A 104 -9.60 17.37 -10.34
CA ALA A 104 -9.27 17.51 -11.76
C ALA A 104 -8.01 16.71 -12.08
N ALA A 105 -7.87 16.22 -13.31
CA ALA A 105 -6.66 15.54 -13.76
C ALA A 105 -5.41 16.42 -13.58
N ASP A 106 -5.54 17.71 -13.89
CA ASP A 106 -4.46 18.71 -13.78
C ASP A 106 -4.04 19.03 -12.33
N ASP A 107 -4.82 18.60 -11.34
CA ASP A 107 -4.45 18.75 -9.93
C ASP A 107 -3.52 17.63 -9.45
N PHE A 108 -3.41 16.50 -10.18
CA PHE A 108 -2.57 15.38 -9.79
C PHE A 108 -1.11 15.77 -9.55
N PRO A 109 -0.42 16.51 -10.46
CA PRO A 109 0.95 16.95 -10.22
C PRO A 109 1.12 17.88 -9.01
N ARG A 110 0.08 18.63 -8.65
CA ARG A 110 0.12 19.57 -7.52
C ARG A 110 -0.11 18.87 -6.18
N ASP A 111 -1.12 18.00 -6.14
CA ASP A 111 -1.50 17.26 -4.95
C ASP A 111 -0.52 16.13 -4.62
N PHE A 112 0.30 15.75 -5.61
CA PHE A 112 1.27 14.66 -5.54
C PHE A 112 2.54 15.04 -6.32
N PRO A 113 3.33 15.99 -5.79
CA PRO A 113 4.52 16.49 -6.47
C PRO A 113 5.46 15.34 -6.82
N GLY A 114 6.06 15.43 -8.01
CA GLY A 114 6.89 14.35 -8.56
C GLY A 114 8.04 13.89 -7.67
N GLU A 115 8.74 12.85 -8.12
CA GLU A 115 9.93 12.36 -7.43
C GLU A 115 11.01 13.44 -7.35
N GLY A 116 11.10 14.16 -6.23
CA GLY A 116 12.17 15.12 -5.98
C GLY A 116 13.50 14.39 -5.75
N ILE A 117 14.60 14.88 -6.31
CA ILE A 117 15.97 14.37 -6.09
C ILE A 117 16.78 15.30 -5.14
N SER A 118 16.40 16.57 -4.98
CA SER A 118 17.12 17.54 -4.13
C SER A 118 16.58 17.62 -2.69
N ALA A 119 17.46 17.87 -1.71
CA ALA A 119 17.15 17.82 -0.28
C ALA A 119 16.20 18.92 0.24
N ASP A 120 15.86 19.93 -0.56
CA ASP A 120 15.28 21.19 -0.10
C ASP A 120 13.77 21.39 -0.44
N GLU A 121 13.15 20.45 -1.15
CA GLU A 121 11.71 20.52 -1.46
C GLU A 121 10.84 20.01 -0.31
N LYS A 122 9.92 20.86 0.17
CA LYS A 122 9.11 20.66 1.38
C LYS A 122 8.00 19.60 1.26
N GLU A 123 7.70 19.13 0.05
CA GLU A 123 6.70 18.09 -0.20
C GLU A 123 7.25 17.10 -1.23
N ARG A 124 7.48 15.85 -0.83
CA ARG A 124 8.07 14.80 -1.69
C ARG A 124 7.32 13.49 -1.54
N LEU A 125 7.20 12.79 -2.66
CA LEU A 125 6.88 11.38 -2.70
C LEU A 125 8.13 10.57 -2.44
N LEU A 126 8.12 9.88 -1.32
CA LEU A 126 9.09 8.85 -1.06
C LEU A 126 8.57 7.58 -1.76
N LEU A 127 9.31 7.15 -2.77
CA LEU A 127 9.04 5.89 -3.44
C LEU A 127 10.05 4.85 -3.02
N PRO A 128 9.61 3.63 -2.72
CA PRO A 128 10.52 2.55 -2.41
C PRO A 128 11.38 2.25 -3.65
N ALA A 129 12.68 2.12 -3.43
CA ALA A 129 13.62 1.63 -4.44
C ALA A 129 13.67 0.09 -4.46
N LEU A 130 12.99 -0.58 -3.54
CA LEU A 130 12.84 -2.03 -3.52
C LEU A 130 11.37 -2.44 -3.61
N ASP A 131 11.12 -3.52 -4.34
CA ASP A 131 9.81 -4.15 -4.34
C ASP A 131 9.62 -5.01 -3.08
N LYS A 132 8.38 -5.52 -2.90
CA LYS A 132 8.02 -6.36 -1.76
C LYS A 132 8.82 -7.66 -1.73
N GLU A 133 9.05 -8.29 -2.87
CA GLU A 133 9.70 -9.60 -2.92
C GLU A 133 11.20 -9.49 -2.67
N LEU A 134 11.93 -8.52 -3.25
CA LEU A 134 13.34 -8.33 -2.93
C LEU A 134 13.54 -7.99 -1.45
N SER A 135 12.68 -7.12 -0.90
CA SER A 135 12.74 -6.79 0.52
C SER A 135 12.52 -8.02 1.40
N ARG A 136 11.66 -8.94 0.97
CA ARG A 136 11.44 -10.21 1.66
C ARG A 136 12.69 -11.08 1.61
N THR A 137 13.31 -11.25 0.45
CA THR A 137 14.56 -12.01 0.31
C THR A 137 15.67 -11.45 1.20
N ILE A 138 15.82 -10.12 1.20
CA ILE A 138 16.77 -9.42 2.08
C ILE A 138 16.44 -9.72 3.54
N ALA A 139 15.19 -9.57 3.95
CA ALA A 139 14.78 -9.80 5.34
C ALA A 139 15.02 -11.25 5.78
N GLN A 140 14.65 -12.23 4.94
CA GLN A 140 14.91 -13.65 5.22
C GLN A 140 16.40 -13.94 5.40
N GLY A 141 17.26 -13.30 4.61
CA GLY A 141 18.72 -13.38 4.78
C GLY A 141 19.23 -12.82 6.11
N LYS A 142 18.44 -12.03 6.83
CA LYS A 142 18.79 -11.44 8.14
C LYS A 142 18.28 -12.23 9.35
N LEU A 143 17.52 -13.30 9.16
CA LEU A 143 17.11 -14.21 10.24
C LEU A 143 18.32 -14.86 10.95
N GLY A 144 19.39 -15.14 10.20
CA GLY A 144 20.64 -15.68 10.72
C GLY A 144 20.43 -16.91 11.62
N PRO A 145 20.99 -16.94 12.85
CA PRO A 145 20.89 -18.09 13.76
C PRO A 145 19.48 -18.31 14.33
N TYR A 146 18.58 -17.34 14.18
CA TYR A 146 17.23 -17.42 14.75
C TYR A 146 16.26 -18.23 13.91
N GLY A 147 16.58 -18.56 12.65
CA GLY A 147 15.64 -19.19 11.70
C GLY A 147 15.07 -20.55 12.14
N ALA A 148 15.70 -21.25 13.10
CA ALA A 148 15.13 -22.47 13.68
C ALA A 148 14.06 -22.20 14.76
N GLN A 149 14.18 -21.07 15.47
CA GLN A 149 13.32 -20.70 16.60
C GLN A 149 12.21 -19.74 16.19
N PHE A 150 12.53 -18.83 15.27
CA PHE A 150 11.64 -17.76 14.87
C PHE A 150 11.45 -17.76 13.36
N GLN A 151 10.30 -17.25 12.95
CA GLN A 151 9.89 -17.11 11.57
C GLN A 151 9.35 -15.70 11.34
N MET A 152 9.24 -15.31 10.07
CA MET A 152 8.53 -14.11 9.66
C MET A 152 7.19 -14.52 9.06
N ASP A 153 6.13 -13.76 9.37
CA ASP A 153 4.86 -13.88 8.67
C ASP A 153 4.88 -12.99 7.42
N ASP A 154 4.80 -13.61 6.24
CA ASP A 154 4.83 -12.91 4.95
C ASP A 154 3.61 -11.99 4.72
N THR A 155 2.53 -12.22 5.46
CA THR A 155 1.34 -11.37 5.44
C THR A 155 1.56 -10.09 6.25
N ILE A 156 2.44 -10.13 7.26
CA ILE A 156 2.77 -9.02 8.16
C ILE A 156 4.13 -8.45 7.75
N PHE A 157 4.15 -7.85 6.56
CA PHE A 157 5.34 -7.18 6.01
C PHE A 157 4.99 -5.75 5.62
N THR A 158 5.07 -4.85 6.59
CA THR A 158 4.49 -3.50 6.55
C THR A 158 5.50 -2.49 6.10
N SER A 159 5.17 -1.67 5.10
CA SER A 159 5.93 -0.46 4.77
C SER A 159 5.42 0.71 5.60
N LEU A 160 6.33 1.49 6.17
CA LEU A 160 6.04 2.60 7.06
C LEU A 160 7.08 3.72 6.90
N SER A 161 6.72 4.93 7.32
CA SER A 161 7.56 6.11 7.38
C SER A 161 8.07 6.32 8.79
N VAL A 162 9.39 6.40 8.95
CA VAL A 162 10.00 6.59 10.27
C VAL A 162 11.00 7.72 10.21
N LEU A 163 11.02 8.56 11.24
CA LEU A 163 12.05 9.58 11.39
C LEU A 163 13.36 8.93 11.87
N ARG A 164 14.40 9.05 11.05
CA ARG A 164 15.79 8.67 11.36
C ARG A 164 16.67 9.89 11.12
N ASP A 165 17.43 10.29 12.15
CA ASP A 165 18.31 11.47 12.07
C ASP A 165 17.61 12.75 11.59
N GLY A 166 16.35 12.92 12.01
CA GLY A 166 15.52 14.08 11.63
C GLY A 166 14.99 14.05 10.19
N LYS A 167 15.16 12.93 9.46
CA LYS A 167 14.65 12.75 8.09
C LYS A 167 13.71 11.55 8.01
N PRO A 168 12.60 11.65 7.27
CA PRO A 168 11.75 10.49 7.04
C PRO A 168 12.50 9.46 6.19
N ARG A 169 12.34 8.19 6.54
CA ARG A 169 12.80 7.03 5.79
C ARG A 169 11.63 6.10 5.57
N ILE A 170 11.57 5.48 4.39
CA ILE A 170 10.65 4.37 4.18
C ILE A 170 11.36 3.10 4.63
N ILE A 171 10.83 2.48 5.68
CA ILE A 171 11.32 1.21 6.18
C ILE A 171 10.20 0.19 6.01
N ARG A 172 10.58 -1.02 5.58
CA ARG A 172 9.69 -2.17 5.66
C ARG A 172 10.07 -3.03 6.85
N VAL A 173 9.10 -3.34 7.69
CA VAL A 173 9.29 -4.11 8.92
C VAL A 173 8.65 -5.49 8.83
N ALA A 174 9.36 -6.48 9.35
CA ALA A 174 8.87 -7.85 9.54
C ALA A 174 9.07 -8.27 11.01
N PRO A 175 8.02 -8.40 11.83
CA PRO A 175 8.17 -8.93 13.17
C PRO A 175 8.61 -10.39 13.14
N LEU A 176 9.50 -10.78 14.05
CA LEU A 176 9.76 -12.19 14.29
C LEU A 176 8.68 -12.78 15.17
N ASP A 177 8.13 -13.89 14.72
CA ASP A 177 7.16 -14.70 15.46
C ASP A 177 7.75 -16.10 15.77
N TYR A 178 7.14 -16.82 16.68
CA TYR A 178 7.56 -18.17 17.04
C TYR A 178 7.35 -19.14 15.88
N SER A 179 8.32 -20.03 15.62
CA SER A 179 8.18 -21.07 14.58
C SER A 179 7.12 -22.13 14.90
N GLY A 180 6.70 -22.20 16.17
CA GLY A 180 5.58 -23.03 16.60
C GLY A 180 5.32 -22.93 18.10
N SER A 181 4.24 -23.56 18.57
CA SER A 181 3.78 -23.45 19.96
C SER A 181 4.80 -23.98 20.97
N ALA A 182 5.58 -25.01 20.63
CA ALA A 182 6.64 -25.52 21.50
C ALA A 182 7.75 -24.48 21.72
N VAL A 183 8.10 -23.72 20.69
CA VAL A 183 9.06 -22.62 20.80
C VAL A 183 8.45 -21.45 21.58
N ALA A 184 7.18 -21.11 21.35
CA ALA A 184 6.48 -20.08 22.14
C ALA A 184 6.45 -20.40 23.64
N ILE A 185 6.23 -21.67 24.01
CA ILE A 185 6.29 -22.15 25.40
C ILE A 185 7.72 -22.01 25.94
N SER A 186 8.72 -22.51 25.20
CA SER A 186 10.12 -22.52 25.62
C SER A 186 10.69 -21.10 25.79
N ALA A 187 10.39 -20.21 24.85
CA ALA A 187 10.84 -18.82 24.89
C ALA A 187 10.25 -18.07 26.08
N GLY A 188 9.02 -18.40 26.51
CA GLY A 188 8.45 -17.94 27.77
C GLY A 188 8.53 -16.41 27.92
N GLU A 189 9.17 -15.95 28.99
CA GLU A 189 9.37 -14.53 29.31
C GLU A 189 10.47 -13.85 28.49
N THR A 190 11.22 -14.59 27.68
CA THR A 190 12.29 -14.01 26.85
C THR A 190 11.74 -13.36 25.59
N GLY A 191 10.62 -13.87 25.04
CA GLY A 191 10.07 -13.34 23.78
C GLY A 191 10.83 -13.78 22.53
N THR A 192 10.43 -13.28 21.37
CA THR A 192 11.21 -13.34 20.13
C THR A 192 12.29 -12.26 20.13
N ALA A 193 13.31 -12.40 19.27
CA ALA A 193 14.47 -11.52 19.29
C ALA A 193 14.16 -10.05 18.91
N GLY A 194 13.07 -9.79 18.19
CA GLY A 194 12.73 -8.47 17.69
C GLY A 194 12.15 -8.55 16.28
N TYR A 195 12.52 -7.62 15.41
CA TYR A 195 11.96 -7.53 14.07
C TYR A 195 13.06 -7.17 13.06
N ILE A 196 12.80 -7.42 11.78
CA ILE A 196 13.74 -7.07 10.71
C ILE A 196 13.30 -5.77 10.07
N GLU A 197 14.23 -4.83 9.92
CA GLU A 197 14.08 -3.59 9.16
C GLU A 197 14.75 -3.76 7.80
N VAL A 198 14.05 -3.36 6.73
CA VAL A 198 14.63 -3.21 5.39
C VAL A 198 14.40 -1.79 4.92
N ASP A 199 15.48 -1.02 4.81
CA ASP A 199 15.45 0.33 4.25
C ASP A 199 15.08 0.24 2.77
N GLN A 200 13.97 0.88 2.40
CA GLN A 200 13.45 0.79 1.03
C GLN A 200 14.20 1.70 0.05
N GLU A 201 15.05 2.62 0.50
CA GLU A 201 15.89 3.47 -0.35
C GLU A 201 17.24 2.78 -0.63
N THR A 202 17.95 2.37 0.43
CA THR A 202 19.30 1.79 0.33
C THR A 202 19.27 0.30 0.00
N GLY A 203 18.23 -0.40 0.43
CA GLY A 203 18.13 -1.85 0.39
C GLY A 203 18.90 -2.59 1.48
N GLU A 204 19.35 -1.87 2.50
CA GLU A 204 19.99 -2.49 3.65
C GLU A 204 18.96 -3.13 4.58
N GLY A 205 19.18 -4.41 4.89
CA GLY A 205 18.41 -5.15 5.89
C GLY A 205 19.20 -5.33 7.19
N LYS A 206 18.53 -5.18 8.33
CA LYS A 206 19.09 -5.49 9.66
C LYS A 206 18.05 -6.16 10.57
N LEU A 207 18.51 -7.05 11.44
CA LEU A 207 17.73 -7.52 12.57
C LEU A 207 17.81 -6.46 13.68
N ALA A 208 16.68 -5.83 13.98
CA ALA A 208 16.54 -4.92 15.11
C ALA A 208 16.17 -5.73 16.35
N GLU A 209 17.16 -5.98 17.21
CA GLU A 209 16.94 -6.68 18.47
C GLU A 209 16.17 -5.79 19.45
N THR A 210 15.11 -6.35 20.02
CA THR A 210 14.28 -5.62 20.99
C THR A 210 14.71 -5.99 22.41
N LYS A 211 15.08 -4.99 23.21
CA LYS A 211 15.42 -5.20 24.62
C LYS A 211 14.23 -5.80 25.37
N GLY A 212 14.42 -6.97 25.98
CA GLY A 212 13.37 -7.71 26.68
C GLY A 212 12.52 -8.65 25.80
N GLY A 213 12.80 -8.66 24.48
CA GLY A 213 12.17 -9.49 23.46
C GLY A 213 10.69 -9.19 23.22
N MET A 214 10.19 -9.52 22.04
CA MET A 214 8.76 -9.35 21.73
C MET A 214 8.00 -10.58 22.24
N LYS A 215 7.18 -10.38 23.27
CA LYS A 215 6.45 -11.45 23.94
C LYS A 215 5.03 -11.59 23.42
N PHE A 216 4.48 -10.52 22.88
CA PHE A 216 3.09 -10.45 22.42
C PHE A 216 3.08 -10.45 20.90
N THR A 217 2.78 -11.60 20.32
CA THR A 217 2.75 -11.83 18.86
C THR A 217 1.54 -12.70 18.49
N PRO A 218 1.14 -12.76 17.21
CA PRO A 218 0.08 -13.66 16.74
C PRO A 218 0.37 -15.14 17.05
N GLY A 219 1.62 -15.59 16.94
CA GLY A 219 2.05 -16.96 17.24
C GLY A 219 2.31 -17.24 18.72
N ALA A 220 2.19 -16.23 19.60
CA ALA A 220 2.30 -16.41 21.03
C ALA A 220 1.11 -17.22 21.59
N ILE A 221 1.30 -17.80 22.78
CA ILE A 221 0.28 -18.65 23.42
C ILE A 221 -0.34 -17.96 24.64
N LEU A 222 -1.53 -18.43 25.03
CA LEU A 222 -2.23 -18.01 26.25
C LEU A 222 -2.37 -16.48 26.35
N SER A 223 -2.12 -15.86 27.51
CA SER A 223 -2.33 -14.42 27.68
C SER A 223 -1.41 -13.52 26.83
N ARG A 224 -0.40 -14.09 26.17
CA ARG A 224 0.55 -13.38 25.32
C ARG A 224 0.16 -13.36 23.83
N ASP A 225 -0.70 -14.28 23.42
CA ASP A 225 -1.37 -14.25 22.11
C ASP A 225 -1.97 -12.87 21.85
N LEU A 226 -1.59 -12.26 20.74
CA LEU A 226 -1.96 -10.88 20.42
C LEU A 226 -3.48 -10.68 20.38
N ALA A 227 -4.20 -11.56 19.68
CA ALA A 227 -5.64 -11.45 19.54
C ALA A 227 -6.33 -11.59 20.90
N ARG A 228 -5.87 -12.51 21.74
CA ARG A 228 -6.37 -12.71 23.10
C ARG A 228 -6.06 -11.50 23.98
N ARG A 229 -4.84 -10.99 23.94
CA ARG A 229 -4.42 -9.82 24.72
C ARG A 229 -5.29 -8.62 24.39
N ALA A 230 -5.47 -8.32 23.11
CA ALA A 230 -6.31 -7.22 22.64
C ALA A 230 -7.78 -7.43 23.01
N ARG A 231 -8.32 -8.65 22.83
CA ARG A 231 -9.74 -8.92 23.13
C ARG A 231 -10.05 -8.85 24.62
N PHE A 232 -9.15 -9.31 25.48
CA PHE A 232 -9.35 -9.23 26.93
C PHE A 232 -9.23 -7.79 27.46
N ALA A 233 -8.43 -6.94 26.81
CA ALA A 233 -8.39 -5.51 27.10
C ALA A 233 -9.65 -4.78 26.62
N TYR A 234 -10.14 -5.10 25.42
CA TYR A 234 -11.32 -4.47 24.81
C TYR A 234 -12.33 -5.48 24.28
N ARG A 235 -13.16 -6.00 25.20
CA ARG A 235 -14.14 -7.08 24.93
C ARG A 235 -15.19 -6.73 23.89
N THR A 236 -15.60 -5.47 23.84
CA THR A 236 -16.74 -4.99 23.07
C THR A 236 -16.35 -4.39 21.72
N LYS A 237 -15.05 -4.24 21.42
CA LYS A 237 -14.59 -3.66 20.16
C LYS A 237 -14.63 -4.70 19.04
N LEU A 238 -15.09 -4.31 17.85
CA LEU A 238 -14.88 -5.09 16.64
C LEU A 238 -13.49 -4.76 16.12
N PHE A 239 -12.64 -5.78 15.92
CA PHE A 239 -11.30 -5.58 15.38
C PHE A 239 -11.29 -5.83 13.88
N GLY A 240 -10.54 -4.99 13.15
CA GLY A 240 -10.13 -5.25 11.79
C GLY A 240 -8.78 -5.98 11.74
N SER A 241 -8.26 -6.18 10.53
CA SER A 241 -6.94 -6.76 10.29
C SER A 241 -5.86 -5.89 10.96
N TRP A 242 -4.99 -6.52 11.74
CA TRP A 242 -3.87 -5.84 12.39
C TRP A 242 -2.68 -5.68 11.45
N SER A 243 -1.78 -4.75 11.80
CA SER A 243 -0.45 -4.65 11.22
C SER A 243 0.61 -4.43 12.30
N PHE A 244 1.86 -4.58 11.92
CA PHE A 244 3.02 -4.30 12.77
C PHE A 244 3.67 -2.99 12.33
N GLU A 245 3.94 -2.12 13.30
CA GLU A 245 4.59 -0.83 13.12
C GLU A 245 5.63 -0.59 14.22
N ILE A 246 6.51 0.38 13.98
CA ILE A 246 7.49 0.84 14.96
C ILE A 246 7.35 2.34 15.12
N ASP A 247 7.58 2.84 16.33
CA ASP A 247 7.69 4.28 16.53
C ASP A 247 9.05 4.81 16.04
N ASP A 248 9.22 6.13 16.08
CA ASP A 248 10.48 6.79 15.72
C ASP A 248 11.68 6.35 16.58
N GLY A 249 11.42 5.83 17.78
CA GLY A 249 12.44 5.24 18.67
C GLY A 249 12.79 3.79 18.33
N GLY A 250 12.06 3.13 17.42
CA GLY A 250 12.22 1.71 17.11
C GLY A 250 11.52 0.77 18.10
N ASN A 251 10.59 1.28 18.92
CA ASN A 251 9.79 0.44 19.79
C ASN A 251 8.70 -0.27 18.97
N PRO A 252 8.53 -1.60 19.10
CA PRO A 252 7.60 -2.36 18.28
C PRO A 252 6.17 -2.37 18.82
N PHE A 253 5.21 -2.10 17.95
CA PHE A 253 3.78 -2.08 18.25
C PHE A 253 2.95 -2.86 17.23
N TRP A 254 1.88 -3.48 17.73
CA TRP A 254 0.79 -3.96 16.90
C TRP A 254 -0.30 -2.89 16.81
N THR A 255 -0.64 -2.52 15.58
CA THR A 255 -1.75 -1.60 15.26
C THR A 255 -2.99 -2.44 14.93
N ILE A 256 -4.03 -2.37 15.77
CA ILE A 256 -5.27 -3.15 15.63
C ILE A 256 -6.44 -2.19 15.45
N PRO A 257 -6.86 -1.92 14.20
CA PRO A 257 -7.99 -1.04 13.93
C PRO A 257 -9.27 -1.56 14.62
N THR A 258 -10.02 -0.63 15.20
CA THR A 258 -11.36 -0.90 15.72
C THR A 258 -12.40 -0.39 14.74
N LEU A 259 -13.45 -1.16 14.53
CA LEU A 259 -14.48 -0.93 13.53
C LEU A 259 -15.85 -0.79 14.18
N ARG A 260 -16.76 -0.10 13.49
CA ARG A 260 -18.20 -0.16 13.75
C ARG A 260 -18.94 -0.37 12.43
N ASN A 261 -20.07 -1.06 12.48
CA ASN A 261 -20.97 -1.20 11.34
C ASN A 261 -21.87 0.03 11.24
N SER A 262 -21.89 0.65 10.06
CA SER A 262 -22.65 1.88 9.78
C SER A 262 -23.98 1.64 9.04
N ILE A 263 -24.19 0.42 8.51
CA ILE A 263 -25.38 0.05 7.74
C ILE A 263 -26.05 -1.15 8.40
N GLY A 264 -27.22 -0.92 8.98
CA GLY A 264 -27.91 -1.94 9.77
C GLY A 264 -27.09 -2.33 11.01
N VAL A 265 -27.17 -3.59 11.41
CA VAL A 265 -26.45 -4.11 12.59
C VAL A 265 -25.10 -4.71 12.20
N PHE A 266 -25.01 -5.29 11.00
CA PHE A 266 -23.86 -6.10 10.58
C PHE A 266 -23.12 -5.58 9.34
N GLY A 267 -23.60 -4.52 8.70
CA GLY A 267 -23.11 -4.06 7.40
C GLY A 267 -22.35 -2.74 7.43
N GLY A 268 -21.62 -2.49 6.35
CA GLY A 268 -20.90 -1.24 6.13
C GLY A 268 -19.89 -0.92 7.24
N PRO A 269 -18.89 -1.77 7.51
CA PRO A 269 -17.85 -1.45 8.49
C PRO A 269 -17.18 -0.12 8.14
N VAL A 270 -16.87 0.67 9.16
CA VAL A 270 -16.11 1.93 9.10
C VAL A 270 -15.18 2.00 10.30
N ARG A 271 -14.07 2.73 10.17
CA ARG A 271 -13.11 2.92 11.27
C ARG A 271 -13.75 3.65 12.44
N GLU A 272 -13.58 3.10 13.64
CA GLU A 272 -13.96 3.67 14.93
C GLU A 272 -12.74 4.24 15.70
N GLY A 273 -11.56 3.66 15.51
CA GLY A 273 -10.32 4.07 16.17
C GLY A 273 -9.26 2.98 16.08
N LEU A 274 -8.27 3.01 16.96
CA LEU A 274 -7.13 2.10 16.95
C LEU A 274 -6.82 1.58 18.35
N VAL A 275 -6.49 0.30 18.45
CA VAL A 275 -5.85 -0.29 19.62
C VAL A 275 -4.37 -0.51 19.30
N LEU A 276 -3.48 0.07 20.11
CA LEU A 276 -2.05 -0.22 20.10
C LEU A 276 -1.73 -1.26 21.17
N VAL A 277 -0.94 -2.26 20.81
CA VAL A 277 -0.36 -3.23 21.74
C VAL A 277 1.16 -3.15 21.64
N ASP A 278 1.82 -2.82 22.74
CA ASP A 278 3.29 -2.91 22.87
C ASP A 278 3.71 -4.38 22.75
N ALA A 279 4.55 -4.70 21.76
CA ALA A 279 4.91 -6.09 21.47
C ALA A 279 5.83 -6.71 22.57
N VAL A 280 6.46 -5.89 23.41
CA VAL A 280 7.40 -6.31 24.46
C VAL A 280 6.65 -6.62 25.76
N ASN A 281 5.91 -5.64 26.27
CA ASN A 281 5.28 -5.71 27.59
C ASN A 281 3.76 -5.94 27.53
N GLY A 282 3.15 -5.85 26.34
CA GLY A 282 1.72 -6.09 26.14
C GLY A 282 0.83 -4.99 26.68
N ALA A 283 1.36 -3.81 27.01
CA ALA A 283 0.55 -2.63 27.32
C ALA A 283 -0.40 -2.36 26.16
N VAL A 284 -1.67 -2.09 26.49
CA VAL A 284 -2.72 -1.88 25.51
C VAL A 284 -3.30 -0.49 25.70
N ALA A 285 -3.40 0.28 24.62
CA ALA A 285 -4.01 1.60 24.62
C ALA A 285 -5.00 1.73 23.46
N TYR A 286 -6.18 2.31 23.72
CA TYR A 286 -7.17 2.64 22.71
C TYR A 286 -7.16 4.13 22.42
N TYR A 287 -7.22 4.45 21.13
CA TYR A 287 -7.30 5.79 20.60
C TYR A 287 -8.55 5.88 19.71
N PRO A 288 -9.51 6.77 20.01
CA PRO A 288 -10.53 7.15 19.04
C PRO A 288 -9.91 7.61 17.72
N ALA A 289 -10.62 7.39 16.62
CA ALA A 289 -10.14 7.81 15.30
C ALA A 289 -9.77 9.30 15.27
N GLY A 290 -8.53 9.59 14.85
CA GLY A 290 -7.97 10.94 14.77
C GLY A 290 -7.22 11.39 16.02
N THR A 291 -7.03 10.51 17.00
CA THR A 291 -6.30 10.80 18.25
C THR A 291 -5.10 9.87 18.46
N GLU A 292 -4.83 8.98 17.49
CA GLU A 292 -3.67 8.11 17.48
C GLU A 292 -2.36 8.92 17.45
N PRO A 293 -1.25 8.38 18.00
CA PRO A 293 0.06 9.02 17.90
C PRO A 293 0.48 9.34 16.46
N ASP A 294 1.26 10.40 16.27
CA ASP A 294 1.65 10.88 14.95
C ASP A 294 2.47 9.87 14.14
N TRP A 295 3.34 9.10 14.81
CA TRP A 295 4.16 8.05 14.18
C TRP A 295 3.36 6.88 13.62
N VAL A 296 2.08 6.71 13.99
CA VAL A 296 1.23 5.64 13.45
C VAL A 296 0.89 5.96 12.00
N ASP A 297 1.26 5.07 11.09
CA ASP A 297 1.00 5.22 9.65
C ASP A 297 -0.32 4.59 9.22
N ARG A 298 -0.69 3.44 9.80
CA ARG A 298 -1.86 2.67 9.36
C ARG A 298 -2.84 2.46 10.52
N SER A 299 -3.94 3.19 10.44
CA SER A 299 -5.09 3.03 11.35
C SER A 299 -6.32 2.42 10.66
N ILE A 300 -6.27 2.26 9.34
CA ILE A 300 -7.35 1.70 8.51
C ILE A 300 -6.84 0.40 7.86
N PRO A 301 -7.55 -0.74 8.03
CA PRO A 301 -7.20 -1.99 7.36
C PRO A 301 -7.31 -1.84 5.84
N VAL A 302 -6.41 -2.49 5.10
CA VAL A 302 -6.40 -2.41 3.63
C VAL A 302 -7.61 -3.12 3.03
N ASP A 303 -8.06 -4.22 3.62
CA ASP A 303 -9.30 -4.90 3.22
C ASP A 303 -10.52 -3.97 3.33
N LEU A 304 -10.53 -3.08 4.33
CA LEU A 304 -11.58 -2.09 4.49
C LEU A 304 -11.51 -1.02 3.38
N VAL A 305 -10.31 -0.53 3.07
CA VAL A 305 -10.10 0.44 1.97
C VAL A 305 -10.52 -0.16 0.63
N LEU A 306 -10.10 -1.39 0.33
CA LEU A 306 -10.48 -2.10 -0.89
C LEU A 306 -12.00 -2.25 -1.02
N SER A 307 -12.67 -2.66 0.05
CA SER A 307 -14.12 -2.79 0.08
C SER A 307 -14.81 -1.44 -0.13
N GLN A 308 -14.37 -0.41 0.59
CA GLN A 308 -14.98 0.92 0.56
C GLN A 308 -14.76 1.65 -0.77
N ALA A 309 -13.57 1.54 -1.36
CA ALA A 309 -13.26 2.13 -2.65
C ALA A 309 -14.03 1.44 -3.79
N ASN A 310 -14.12 0.09 -3.79
CA ASN A 310 -14.90 -0.60 -4.81
C ASN A 310 -16.41 -0.35 -4.68
N ASP A 311 -16.94 -0.20 -3.46
CA ASP A 311 -18.33 0.24 -3.28
C ASP A 311 -18.56 1.63 -3.90
N TYR A 312 -17.65 2.58 -3.67
CA TYR A 312 -17.71 3.91 -4.26
C TYR A 312 -17.67 3.85 -5.80
N LEU A 313 -16.76 3.06 -6.35
CA LEU A 313 -16.55 2.93 -7.80
C LEU A 313 -17.68 2.16 -8.51
N GLY A 314 -18.30 1.20 -7.83
CA GLY A 314 -19.26 0.28 -8.42
C GLY A 314 -20.73 0.66 -8.22
N LEU A 315 -21.09 1.23 -7.07
CA LEU A 315 -22.49 1.38 -6.64
C LEU A 315 -23.11 2.75 -6.98
N LYS A 316 -22.43 3.60 -7.77
CA LYS A 316 -22.91 4.95 -8.14
C LYS A 316 -24.35 4.96 -8.66
N ASN A 317 -24.70 4.00 -9.51
CA ASN A 317 -26.03 3.85 -10.11
C ASN A 317 -26.84 2.70 -9.47
N GLY A 318 -26.49 2.32 -8.24
CA GLY A 318 -27.16 1.29 -7.44
C GLY A 318 -26.76 -0.14 -7.78
N TRP A 319 -27.11 -1.06 -6.88
CA TRP A 319 -26.68 -2.46 -6.97
C TRP A 319 -27.26 -3.19 -8.18
N GLY A 320 -28.45 -2.81 -8.65
CA GLY A 320 -29.09 -3.42 -9.83
C GLY A 320 -28.26 -3.18 -11.10
N ASN A 321 -27.74 -1.95 -11.27
CA ASN A 321 -26.83 -1.62 -12.37
C ASN A 321 -25.49 -2.34 -12.24
N TYR A 322 -24.95 -2.42 -11.03
CA TYR A 322 -23.67 -3.07 -10.75
C TYR A 322 -23.69 -4.57 -11.06
N TYR A 323 -24.68 -5.31 -10.53
CA TYR A 323 -24.72 -6.78 -10.64
C TYR A 323 -25.44 -7.29 -11.89
N PHE A 324 -26.50 -6.62 -12.36
CA PHE A 324 -27.42 -7.18 -13.36
C PHE A 324 -27.69 -6.26 -14.57
N GLY A 325 -27.33 -4.99 -14.49
CA GLY A 325 -27.67 -4.00 -15.52
C GLY A 325 -26.60 -3.84 -16.60
N ALA A 326 -26.71 -2.76 -17.36
CA ALA A 326 -25.78 -2.40 -18.43
C ALA A 326 -24.40 -1.92 -17.93
N ARG A 327 -24.17 -1.93 -16.60
CA ARG A 327 -22.91 -1.50 -15.94
C ARG A 327 -22.49 -0.07 -16.29
N LYS A 328 -23.45 0.85 -16.41
CA LYS A 328 -23.17 2.27 -16.66
C LYS A 328 -22.45 2.88 -15.47
N ASP A 329 -21.33 3.56 -15.70
CA ASP A 329 -20.48 4.19 -14.67
C ASP A 329 -20.10 3.23 -13.53
N VAL A 330 -19.85 1.96 -13.87
CA VAL A 330 -19.34 0.95 -12.94
C VAL A 330 -17.85 0.82 -13.17
N PHE A 331 -17.07 1.04 -12.13
CA PHE A 331 -15.62 0.87 -12.14
C PHE A 331 -15.18 -0.01 -10.97
N GLN A 332 -13.92 -0.42 -11.00
CA GLN A 332 -13.25 -1.11 -9.91
C GLN A 332 -11.81 -0.64 -9.78
N LEU A 333 -11.18 -0.96 -8.67
CA LEU A 333 -9.73 -0.82 -8.53
C LEU A 333 -9.01 -1.80 -9.48
N SER A 334 -7.80 -1.41 -9.89
CA SER A 334 -6.87 -2.25 -10.64
C SER A 334 -6.48 -3.52 -9.85
N ASP A 335 -5.77 -4.44 -10.49
CA ASP A 335 -5.49 -5.77 -9.93
C ASP A 335 -4.67 -5.75 -8.64
N SER A 336 -3.95 -4.65 -8.41
CA SER A 336 -3.14 -4.45 -7.21
C SER A 336 -3.04 -2.95 -6.88
N TYR A 337 -2.23 -2.65 -5.87
CA TYR A 337 -2.08 -1.33 -5.31
C TYR A 337 -0.65 -1.11 -4.83
N ALA A 338 -0.25 0.15 -4.75
CA ALA A 338 0.99 0.59 -4.18
C ALA A 338 0.76 1.33 -2.85
N TYR A 339 1.80 1.32 -2.01
CA TYR A 339 1.88 2.25 -0.87
C TYR A 339 2.83 3.36 -1.25
N VAL A 340 2.40 4.60 -1.07
CA VAL A 340 3.25 5.77 -1.27
C VAL A 340 3.24 6.61 0.00
N VAL A 341 4.42 7.05 0.41
CA VAL A 341 4.57 7.95 1.55
C VAL A 341 4.80 9.36 1.03
N SER A 342 3.93 10.28 1.42
CA SER A 342 4.14 11.71 1.18
C SER A 342 4.61 12.35 2.47
N ASN A 343 5.70 13.13 2.41
CA ASN A 343 6.11 13.95 3.54
C ASN A 343 5.68 15.41 3.31
N SER A 344 5.14 16.05 4.36
CA SER A 344 4.72 17.46 4.32
C SER A 344 5.09 18.15 5.64
N SER A 345 4.91 19.47 5.69
CA SER A 345 5.05 20.23 6.95
C SER A 345 4.09 19.77 8.06
N ALA A 346 3.02 19.05 7.72
CA ALA A 346 2.06 18.45 8.66
C ALA A 346 2.41 17.01 9.07
N GLY A 347 3.54 16.47 8.61
CA GLY A 347 4.00 15.10 8.87
C GLY A 347 3.94 14.19 7.64
N SER A 348 4.39 12.95 7.85
CA SER A 348 4.31 11.87 6.86
C SER A 348 2.89 11.30 6.77
N ARG A 349 2.45 10.97 5.56
CA ARG A 349 1.17 10.31 5.29
C ARG A 349 1.41 9.09 4.41
N THR A 350 0.81 7.97 4.79
CA THR A 350 0.87 6.73 4.00
C THR A 350 -0.42 6.54 3.21
N TRP A 351 -0.29 6.59 1.89
CA TRP A 351 -1.39 6.47 0.93
C TRP A 351 -1.45 5.08 0.32
N PHE A 352 -2.64 4.49 0.30
CA PHE A 352 -3.02 3.44 -0.63
C PHE A 352 -3.28 4.07 -2.00
N VAL A 353 -2.66 3.55 -3.05
CA VAL A 353 -2.79 4.07 -4.42
C VAL A 353 -3.08 2.93 -5.38
N SER A 354 -4.12 3.05 -6.19
CA SER A 354 -4.47 2.06 -7.20
C SER A 354 -5.21 2.71 -8.36
N GLY A 355 -4.93 2.25 -9.57
CA GLY A 355 -5.66 2.61 -10.77
C GLY A 355 -7.14 2.25 -10.67
N VAL A 356 -7.95 2.94 -11.45
CA VAL A 356 -9.38 2.69 -11.61
C VAL A 356 -9.61 2.21 -13.02
N THR A 357 -10.28 1.08 -13.18
CA THR A 357 -10.51 0.41 -14.46
C THR A 357 -11.99 0.04 -14.63
N SER A 358 -12.32 -0.39 -15.85
CA SER A 358 -13.59 -1.06 -16.14
C SER A 358 -13.61 -2.45 -15.50
N PRO A 359 -14.78 -2.97 -15.06
CA PRO A 359 -14.93 -4.37 -14.62
C PRO A 359 -14.72 -5.41 -15.72
N ASN A 360 -14.53 -4.98 -16.97
CA ASN A 360 -14.21 -5.86 -18.08
C ASN A 360 -12.70 -6.11 -18.11
N GLU A 361 -12.27 -7.32 -17.77
CA GLU A 361 -10.85 -7.70 -17.73
C GLU A 361 -10.13 -7.55 -19.08
N ALA A 362 -10.87 -7.59 -20.19
CA ALA A 362 -10.32 -7.33 -21.52
C ALA A 362 -9.96 -5.85 -21.75
N ASP A 363 -10.54 -4.93 -20.98
CA ASP A 363 -10.29 -3.50 -21.07
C ASP A 363 -9.10 -3.11 -20.20
N GLN A 364 -7.89 -3.18 -20.76
CA GLN A 364 -6.64 -2.70 -20.14
C GLN A 364 -6.50 -1.17 -20.22
N THR A 365 -7.58 -0.45 -19.92
CA THR A 365 -7.63 1.02 -19.94
C THR A 365 -7.81 1.56 -18.53
N LEU A 366 -6.88 2.42 -18.13
CA LEU A 366 -7.00 3.23 -16.92
C LEU A 366 -7.99 4.36 -17.20
N VAL A 367 -8.96 4.53 -16.31
CA VAL A 367 -9.96 5.62 -16.37
C VAL A 367 -9.90 6.54 -15.14
N GLY A 368 -9.02 6.22 -14.19
CA GLY A 368 -8.67 7.11 -13.11
C GLY A 368 -7.64 6.53 -12.17
N LEU A 369 -7.33 7.31 -11.13
CA LEU A 369 -6.51 6.92 -10.00
C LEU A 369 -7.34 7.09 -8.73
N MET A 370 -7.28 6.12 -7.84
CA MET A 370 -7.85 6.18 -6.51
C MET A 370 -6.74 6.21 -5.46
N MET A 371 -6.84 7.16 -4.53
CA MET A 371 -5.92 7.31 -3.42
C MET A 371 -6.67 7.36 -2.11
N VAL A 372 -6.19 6.66 -1.09
CA VAL A 372 -6.79 6.67 0.25
C VAL A 372 -5.69 6.71 1.31
N ASP A 373 -5.73 7.72 2.16
CA ASP A 373 -4.85 7.82 3.31
C ASP A 373 -5.19 6.76 4.36
N LEU A 374 -4.21 5.93 4.73
CA LEU A 374 -4.41 4.77 5.61
C LEU A 374 -4.54 5.13 7.09
N LYS A 375 -4.43 6.40 7.47
CA LYS A 375 -4.62 6.90 8.83
C LYS A 375 -5.93 7.65 8.96
N SER A 376 -6.12 8.71 8.19
CA SER A 376 -7.28 9.61 8.22
C SER A 376 -8.50 9.07 7.45
N GLY A 377 -8.28 8.27 6.40
CA GLY A 377 -9.34 7.84 5.48
C GLY A 377 -9.71 8.89 4.44
N GLU A 378 -8.94 9.98 4.32
CA GLU A 378 -9.08 10.92 3.23
C GLU A 378 -8.90 10.19 1.90
N ALA A 379 -9.88 10.31 1.00
CA ALA A 379 -9.84 9.65 -0.29
C ALA A 379 -9.93 10.67 -1.44
N ARG A 380 -9.13 10.46 -2.49
CA ARG A 380 -9.10 11.30 -3.68
C ARG A 380 -9.20 10.43 -4.92
N ARG A 381 -9.94 10.90 -5.92
CA ARG A 381 -10.01 10.28 -7.24
C ARG A 381 -9.65 11.29 -8.32
N TYR A 382 -8.76 10.89 -9.22
CA TYR A 382 -8.34 11.68 -10.37
C TYR A 382 -8.76 10.96 -11.65
N PRO A 383 -9.47 11.62 -12.59
CA PRO A 383 -9.85 11.04 -13.87
C PRO A 383 -8.67 11.07 -14.86
N LEU A 384 -7.66 10.22 -14.61
CA LEU A 384 -6.53 9.99 -15.50
C LEU A 384 -6.88 8.88 -16.50
N SER A 385 -6.71 9.15 -17.80
CA SER A 385 -6.92 8.16 -18.85
C SER A 385 -5.59 7.67 -19.41
N GLY A 386 -5.47 6.38 -19.66
CA GLY A 386 -4.23 5.80 -20.14
C GLY A 386 -4.16 4.28 -20.10
N ILE A 387 -2.95 3.76 -20.08
CA ILE A 387 -2.66 2.33 -19.87
C ILE A 387 -2.79 1.99 -18.38
N THR A 388 -3.11 0.73 -18.07
CA THR A 388 -3.11 0.19 -16.69
C THR A 388 -1.70 -0.07 -16.18
N GLU A 389 -1.57 -0.25 -14.86
CA GLU A 389 -0.32 -0.69 -14.23
C GLU A 389 0.20 -2.00 -14.83
N MET A 390 -0.69 -2.99 -15.03
CA MET A 390 -0.33 -4.27 -15.63
C MET A 390 0.16 -4.09 -17.07
N ARG A 391 -0.50 -3.23 -17.86
CA ARG A 391 -0.04 -2.93 -19.22
C ARG A 391 1.33 -2.25 -19.23
N ALA A 392 1.60 -1.37 -18.27
CA ALA A 392 2.91 -0.73 -18.12
C ALA A 392 4.00 -1.76 -17.77
N MET A 393 3.70 -2.71 -16.88
CA MET A 393 4.61 -3.82 -16.57
C MET A 393 4.90 -4.67 -17.80
N ASP A 394 3.87 -5.04 -18.57
CA ASP A 394 4.03 -5.81 -19.80
C ASP A 394 4.93 -5.10 -20.81
N ILE A 395 4.73 -3.78 -20.98
CA ILE A 395 5.57 -2.96 -21.87
C ILE A 395 7.03 -3.01 -21.42
N ALA A 396 7.28 -2.82 -20.12
CA ALA A 396 8.63 -2.81 -19.59
C ALA A 396 9.32 -4.19 -19.67
N VAL A 397 8.60 -5.28 -19.38
CA VAL A 397 9.12 -6.66 -19.45
C VAL A 397 9.43 -7.08 -20.89
N ASN A 398 8.63 -6.62 -21.86
CA ASN A 398 8.81 -6.95 -23.27
C ASN A 398 9.85 -6.09 -24.01
N ASP A 399 10.39 -5.05 -23.37
CA ASP A 399 11.53 -4.31 -23.91
C ASP A 399 12.72 -5.26 -24.13
N GLU A 400 13.34 -5.19 -25.30
CA GLU A 400 14.42 -6.11 -25.69
C GLU A 400 15.58 -6.11 -24.70
N ARG A 401 15.89 -4.95 -24.09
CA ARG A 401 16.97 -4.81 -23.10
C ARG A 401 16.66 -5.55 -21.81
N VAL A 402 15.38 -5.63 -21.44
CA VAL A 402 14.90 -6.28 -20.21
C VAL A 402 14.78 -7.78 -20.43
N ARG A 403 14.15 -8.18 -21.55
CA ARG A 403 14.00 -9.57 -21.95
C ARG A 403 15.35 -10.27 -22.15
N ALA A 404 16.34 -9.59 -22.76
CA ALA A 404 17.68 -10.13 -22.95
C ALA A 404 18.41 -10.44 -21.62
N GLN A 405 18.03 -9.77 -20.53
CA GLN A 405 18.58 -9.98 -19.19
C GLN A 405 17.70 -10.88 -18.32
N GLY A 406 16.54 -11.32 -18.81
CA GLY A 406 15.59 -12.15 -18.06
C GLY A 406 15.03 -11.45 -16.81
N LEU A 407 14.84 -10.13 -16.86
CA LEU A 407 14.34 -9.36 -15.72
C LEU A 407 12.81 -9.38 -15.65
N SER A 408 12.28 -9.25 -14.44
CA SER A 408 10.88 -8.98 -14.16
C SER A 408 10.67 -7.53 -13.72
N ALA A 409 9.44 -7.03 -13.84
CA ALA A 409 9.04 -5.72 -13.35
C ALA A 409 8.28 -5.84 -12.01
N SER A 410 8.52 -4.92 -11.10
CA SER A 410 7.68 -4.73 -9.92
C SER A 410 6.32 -4.12 -10.30
N TRP A 411 5.33 -4.24 -9.42
CA TRP A 411 4.13 -3.41 -9.53
C TRP A 411 4.54 -1.93 -9.58
N PRO A 412 4.01 -1.13 -10.53
CA PRO A 412 4.45 0.24 -10.72
C PRO A 412 3.84 1.20 -9.70
N PHE A 413 4.54 2.30 -9.49
CA PHE A 413 4.09 3.47 -8.76
C PHE A 413 3.67 4.53 -9.77
N LEU A 414 2.49 5.10 -9.59
CA LEU A 414 2.08 6.25 -10.39
C LEU A 414 2.73 7.51 -9.80
N VAL A 415 3.45 8.24 -10.65
CA VAL A 415 4.24 9.40 -10.27
C VAL A 415 4.04 10.54 -11.28
N ASP A 416 4.32 11.76 -10.84
CA ASP A 416 4.51 12.88 -11.75
C ASP A 416 5.99 13.02 -12.12
N VAL A 417 6.28 13.18 -13.41
CA VAL A 417 7.61 13.53 -13.92
C VAL A 417 7.49 14.79 -14.76
N ASP A 418 7.74 15.93 -14.15
CA ASP A 418 7.68 17.26 -14.77
C ASP A 418 6.32 17.56 -15.44
N GLY A 419 5.23 17.28 -14.71
CA GLY A 419 3.86 17.47 -15.18
C GLY A 419 3.31 16.33 -16.03
N ILE A 420 4.07 15.25 -16.20
CA ILE A 420 3.68 14.09 -17.01
C ILE A 420 3.49 12.87 -16.10
N PRO A 421 2.26 12.35 -15.99
CA PRO A 421 1.99 11.10 -15.29
C PRO A 421 2.76 9.93 -15.91
N ALA A 422 3.51 9.22 -15.08
CA ALA A 422 4.31 8.07 -15.46
C ALA A 422 4.18 6.93 -14.45
N PHE A 423 4.30 5.70 -14.94
CA PHE A 423 4.48 4.52 -14.11
C PHE A 423 5.97 4.30 -13.88
N ALA A 424 6.43 4.56 -12.66
CA ALA A 424 7.77 4.23 -12.20
C ALA A 424 7.80 2.79 -11.67
N MET A 425 8.75 1.98 -12.12
CA MET A 425 8.88 0.59 -11.69
C MET A 425 10.33 0.17 -11.53
N ILE A 426 10.50 -0.92 -10.77
CA ILE A 426 11.80 -1.54 -10.53
C ILE A 426 11.90 -2.76 -11.44
N LEU A 427 12.99 -2.83 -12.21
CA LEU A 427 13.35 -4.01 -12.98
C LEU A 427 14.36 -4.83 -12.18
N LYS A 428 14.09 -6.11 -11.99
CA LYS A 428 14.81 -6.96 -11.04
C LYS A 428 14.98 -8.38 -11.55
N ASN A 429 15.91 -9.09 -10.93
CA ASN A 429 15.87 -10.55 -10.87
C ASN A 429 15.46 -11.00 -9.47
N ASP A 430 15.53 -12.29 -9.18
CA ASP A 430 15.08 -12.85 -7.90
C ASP A 430 15.92 -12.40 -6.69
N LEU A 431 17.12 -11.83 -6.92
CA LEU A 431 18.11 -11.55 -5.88
C LEU A 431 18.33 -10.06 -5.64
N GLN A 432 18.25 -9.24 -6.69
CA GLN A 432 18.57 -7.82 -6.61
C GLN A 432 17.85 -7.00 -7.68
N ARG A 433 17.58 -5.74 -7.31
CA ARG A 433 17.21 -4.68 -8.26
C ARG A 433 18.33 -4.52 -9.27
N GLN A 434 17.95 -4.38 -10.54
CA GLN A 434 18.89 -4.12 -11.63
C GLN A 434 18.74 -2.70 -12.16
N ARG A 435 17.51 -2.25 -12.41
CA ARG A 435 17.24 -0.96 -13.08
C ARG A 435 15.94 -0.34 -12.59
N PHE A 436 15.75 0.92 -12.95
CA PHE A 436 14.49 1.63 -12.88
C PHE A 436 13.95 1.83 -14.28
N ALA A 437 12.63 1.84 -14.41
CA ALA A 437 11.96 2.17 -15.66
C ALA A 437 10.79 3.14 -15.43
N TYR A 438 10.57 4.03 -16.40
CA TYR A 438 9.37 4.85 -16.47
C TYR A 438 8.65 4.58 -17.78
N VAL A 439 7.33 4.45 -17.69
CA VAL A 439 6.43 4.29 -18.84
C VAL A 439 5.37 5.39 -18.74
N ASP A 440 5.14 6.15 -19.80
CA ASP A 440 4.09 7.18 -19.77
C ASP A 440 2.70 6.56 -19.62
N VAL A 441 1.87 7.18 -18.80
CA VAL A 441 0.51 6.67 -18.54
C VAL A 441 -0.38 6.83 -19.77
N ALA A 442 -0.23 7.93 -20.52
CA ALA A 442 -1.14 8.28 -21.60
C ALA A 442 -1.17 7.24 -22.74
N THR A 443 -0.01 6.75 -23.16
CA THR A 443 0.13 5.90 -24.36
C THR A 443 0.97 4.64 -24.13
N GLY A 444 1.86 4.64 -23.16
CA GLY A 444 2.84 3.57 -22.95
C GLY A 444 3.96 3.50 -23.99
N GLN A 445 4.08 4.49 -24.86
CA GLN A 445 5.08 4.49 -25.93
C GLN A 445 6.43 5.06 -25.50
N LYS A 446 6.43 5.94 -24.50
CA LYS A 446 7.63 6.57 -23.95
C LYS A 446 8.13 5.71 -22.80
N VAL A 447 9.14 4.90 -23.09
CA VAL A 447 9.76 3.99 -22.13
C VAL A 447 11.21 4.43 -21.90
N SER A 448 11.53 4.70 -20.65
CA SER A 448 12.90 5.01 -20.23
C SER A 448 13.41 3.97 -19.23
N MET A 449 14.72 3.78 -19.18
CA MET A 449 15.39 2.87 -18.27
C MET A 449 16.75 3.41 -17.86
N GLY A 450 17.13 3.13 -16.62
CA GLY A 450 18.43 3.54 -16.09
C GLY A 450 18.82 2.72 -14.87
N ASP A 451 20.13 2.61 -14.63
CA ASP A 451 20.66 1.90 -13.46
C ASP A 451 20.32 2.64 -12.14
N THR A 452 20.05 3.94 -12.23
CA THR A 452 19.58 4.77 -11.13
C THR A 452 18.22 5.37 -11.47
N ARG A 453 17.45 5.69 -10.43
CA ARG A 453 16.17 6.41 -10.57
C ARG A 453 16.36 7.74 -11.31
N GLY A 454 17.40 8.49 -10.95
CA GLY A 454 17.72 9.77 -11.59
C GLY A 454 18.06 9.65 -13.08
N SER A 455 18.84 8.64 -13.48
CA SER A 455 19.18 8.43 -14.90
C SER A 455 17.97 7.97 -15.72
N ALA A 456 17.12 7.11 -15.17
CA ALA A 456 15.86 6.70 -15.79
C ALA A 456 14.90 7.91 -15.94
N ARG A 457 14.70 8.70 -14.87
CA ARG A 457 13.87 9.92 -14.89
C ARG A 457 14.38 10.92 -15.92
N ALA A 458 15.69 11.20 -15.94
CA ALA A 458 16.28 12.13 -16.89
C ALA A 458 16.09 11.69 -18.35
N GLN A 459 16.19 10.39 -18.62
CA GLN A 459 15.87 9.85 -19.95
C GLN A 459 14.38 10.01 -20.27
N PHE A 460 13.47 9.77 -19.31
CA PHE A 460 12.04 9.97 -19.50
C PHE A 460 11.71 11.41 -19.90
N VAL A 461 12.27 12.39 -19.17
CA VAL A 461 12.10 13.82 -19.46
C VAL A 461 12.57 14.18 -20.87
N GLY A 462 13.70 13.60 -21.31
CA GLY A 462 14.18 13.76 -22.68
C GLY A 462 13.23 13.21 -23.75
N LEU A 463 12.56 12.09 -23.48
CA LEU A 463 11.56 11.49 -24.40
C LEU A 463 10.25 12.29 -24.44
N THR A 464 9.97 13.08 -23.41
CA THR A 464 8.74 13.86 -23.32
C THR A 464 8.90 15.31 -23.79
N GLY A 465 10.12 15.74 -24.11
CA GLY A 465 10.40 17.10 -24.55
C GLY A 465 10.43 18.10 -23.39
N GLY A 466 10.54 17.64 -22.15
CA GLY A 466 10.76 18.51 -21.00
C GLY A 466 12.22 18.96 -20.93
N ASP A 467 12.45 20.20 -20.52
CA ASP A 467 13.80 20.67 -20.19
C ASP A 467 14.30 19.87 -19.00
N ALA A 468 15.24 18.96 -19.24
CA ALA A 468 15.86 18.18 -18.17
C ALA A 468 16.66 19.11 -17.24
N GLU A 469 16.04 19.55 -16.14
CA GLU A 469 16.77 20.05 -14.98
C GLU A 469 17.44 18.87 -14.27
N ALA A 470 18.49 18.35 -14.90
CA ALA A 470 19.49 17.57 -14.21
C ALA A 470 20.41 18.56 -13.49
N ASP A 471 20.37 18.54 -12.15
CA ASP A 471 21.26 19.22 -11.22
C ASP A 471 22.71 18.69 -11.28
N GLU A 472 23.27 18.64 -12.49
CA GLU A 472 24.71 18.61 -12.69
C GLU A 472 25.13 20.04 -13.03
N ARG A 473 26.15 20.58 -12.36
CA ARG A 473 26.79 21.86 -12.74
C ARG A 473 27.11 21.84 -14.23
N LEU A 474 26.21 22.38 -15.05
CA LEU A 474 26.39 22.53 -16.47
C LEU A 474 27.50 23.56 -16.67
N VAL A 475 28.69 23.10 -17.05
CA VAL A 475 29.77 23.98 -17.48
C VAL A 475 29.35 24.59 -18.82
N GLU A 476 29.20 25.91 -18.86
CA GLU A 476 28.94 26.62 -20.10
C GLU A 476 30.20 26.68 -20.97
N TYR A 477 30.04 26.31 -22.24
CA TYR A 477 31.08 26.38 -23.25
C TYR A 477 30.67 27.41 -24.30
N SER A 478 31.61 28.28 -24.67
CA SER A 478 31.45 29.21 -25.80
C SER A 478 32.33 28.77 -26.96
N GLY A 479 31.80 28.79 -28.18
CA GLY A 479 32.56 28.39 -29.35
C GLY A 479 32.02 28.98 -30.65
N THR A 480 32.85 28.90 -31.69
CA THR A 480 32.44 29.20 -33.07
C THR A 480 32.21 27.90 -33.83
N VAL A 481 31.03 27.77 -34.43
CA VAL A 481 30.64 26.59 -35.20
C VAL A 481 31.50 26.48 -36.46
N LEU A 482 32.17 25.34 -36.63
CA LEU A 482 33.02 25.03 -37.78
C LEU A 482 32.24 24.32 -38.90
N ARG A 483 31.41 23.35 -38.52
CA ARG A 483 30.59 22.54 -39.44
C ARG A 483 29.27 22.17 -38.78
N VAL A 484 28.24 22.05 -39.60
CA VAL A 484 26.89 21.62 -39.21
C VAL A 484 26.43 20.51 -40.16
N LYS A 485 25.72 19.53 -39.63
CA LYS A 485 25.06 18.45 -40.38
C LYS A 485 23.69 18.18 -39.77
N GLU A 486 22.64 18.28 -40.57
CA GLU A 486 21.30 17.90 -40.17
C GLU A 486 21.12 16.37 -40.19
N ARG A 487 20.38 15.85 -39.22
CA ARG A 487 19.96 14.46 -39.08
C ARG A 487 18.42 14.42 -38.99
N PRO A 488 17.71 14.52 -40.14
CA PRO A 488 16.24 14.57 -40.14
C PRO A 488 15.59 13.30 -39.58
N ASP A 489 16.30 12.17 -39.67
CA ASP A 489 15.93 10.87 -39.11
C ASP A 489 15.93 10.84 -37.57
N GLU A 490 16.70 11.71 -36.93
CA GLU A 490 16.89 11.77 -35.47
C GLU A 490 16.35 13.09 -34.86
N ASP A 491 15.67 13.92 -35.67
CA ASP A 491 15.26 15.31 -35.34
C ASP A 491 16.39 16.12 -34.67
N ALA A 492 17.62 15.94 -35.15
CA ALA A 492 18.83 16.48 -34.53
C ALA A 492 19.72 17.25 -35.52
N ILE A 493 20.47 18.20 -34.98
CA ILE A 493 21.53 18.93 -35.67
C ILE A 493 22.85 18.59 -34.99
N GLN A 494 23.81 18.12 -35.78
CA GLN A 494 25.16 17.82 -35.32
C GLN A 494 26.12 18.91 -35.75
N PHE A 495 27.01 19.33 -34.87
CA PHE A 495 27.99 20.38 -35.17
C PHE A 495 29.35 20.14 -34.52
N MET A 496 30.37 20.84 -35.02
CA MET A 496 31.74 20.83 -34.50
C MET A 496 32.21 22.26 -34.26
N LEU A 497 33.13 22.46 -33.31
CA LEU A 497 33.69 23.78 -33.01
C LEU A 497 35.07 23.98 -33.64
N ALA A 498 35.42 25.23 -33.96
CA ALA A 498 36.72 25.58 -34.54
C ALA A 498 37.92 25.29 -33.60
N GLY A 499 37.71 25.34 -32.27
CA GLY A 499 38.73 25.05 -31.25
C GLY A 499 38.71 23.61 -30.72
N ASP A 500 37.74 22.78 -31.14
CA ASP A 500 37.62 21.38 -30.74
C ASP A 500 37.16 20.51 -31.93
N PRO A 501 38.05 20.25 -32.91
CA PRO A 501 37.70 19.56 -34.14
C PRO A 501 37.57 18.04 -33.98
N PHE A 502 37.71 17.50 -32.77
CA PHE A 502 37.57 16.06 -32.50
C PHE A 502 36.30 15.73 -31.71
N ALA A 503 35.57 16.74 -31.24
CA ALA A 503 34.30 16.58 -30.56
C ALA A 503 33.12 16.80 -31.53
N LEU A 504 32.16 15.89 -31.49
CA LEU A 504 30.90 16.00 -32.21
C LEU A 504 29.79 16.35 -31.22
N TYR A 505 29.15 17.50 -31.41
CA TYR A 505 28.04 17.95 -30.60
C TYR A 505 26.72 17.65 -31.30
N SER A 506 25.71 17.21 -30.56
CA SER A 506 24.36 16.94 -31.10
C SER A 506 23.32 17.69 -30.28
N VAL A 507 22.52 18.53 -30.94
CA VAL A 507 21.40 19.28 -30.34
C VAL A 507 20.10 18.90 -31.07
N PRO A 508 18.96 18.75 -30.39
CA PRO A 508 17.70 18.54 -31.10
C PRO A 508 17.33 19.77 -31.93
N ALA A 509 16.87 19.55 -33.16
CA ALA A 509 16.71 20.60 -34.18
C ALA A 509 15.66 21.66 -33.80
N ARG A 510 14.77 21.35 -32.86
CA ARG A 510 13.61 22.18 -32.48
C ARG A 510 13.64 22.70 -31.05
N THR A 511 14.75 22.50 -30.32
CA THR A 511 14.85 22.92 -28.91
C THR A 511 14.88 24.45 -28.78
N THR A 512 15.57 25.16 -29.67
CA THR A 512 15.62 26.63 -29.70
C THR A 512 15.66 27.15 -31.14
N LEU A 513 15.33 28.42 -31.36
CA LEU A 513 15.46 29.06 -32.68
C LEU A 513 16.92 29.08 -33.13
N GLY A 514 17.85 29.22 -32.19
CA GLY A 514 19.29 29.21 -32.43
C GLY A 514 19.84 27.84 -32.82
N ALA A 515 19.24 26.75 -32.33
CA ALA A 515 19.52 25.41 -32.81
C ALA A 515 18.97 25.23 -34.25
N TYR A 516 17.73 25.66 -34.49
CA TYR A 516 17.06 25.50 -35.79
C TYR A 516 17.80 26.18 -36.95
N PHE A 517 18.38 27.37 -36.73
CA PHE A 517 19.12 28.14 -37.74
C PHE A 517 20.65 28.00 -37.64
N LEU A 518 21.15 27.01 -36.92
CA LEU A 518 22.58 26.87 -36.66
C LEU A 518 23.39 26.72 -37.95
N ALA A 519 24.36 27.61 -38.17
CA ALA A 519 25.20 27.63 -39.37
C ALA A 519 26.70 27.70 -39.05
N PRO A 520 27.59 27.24 -39.97
CA PRO A 520 29.03 27.48 -39.85
C PRO A 520 29.33 28.98 -39.73
N GLY A 521 30.15 29.35 -38.75
CA GLY A 521 30.50 30.73 -38.42
C GLY A 521 29.72 31.30 -37.22
N ASP A 522 28.67 30.62 -36.75
CA ASP A 522 27.88 31.10 -35.62
C ASP A 522 28.65 31.07 -34.30
N ARG A 523 28.40 32.08 -33.47
CA ARG A 523 28.89 32.12 -32.09
C ARG A 523 27.79 31.59 -31.17
N ILE A 524 28.10 30.51 -30.46
CA ILE A 524 27.15 29.86 -29.58
C ILE A 524 27.69 29.75 -28.16
N ILE A 525 26.77 29.81 -27.19
CA ILE A 525 26.99 29.41 -25.80
C ILE A 525 26.11 28.20 -25.55
N PHE A 526 26.68 27.13 -25.02
CA PHE A 526 25.95 25.90 -24.82
C PHE A 526 26.53 25.06 -23.69
N SER A 527 25.71 24.18 -23.15
CA SER A 527 26.11 23.16 -22.18
C SER A 527 25.87 21.78 -22.76
N TYR A 528 26.69 20.79 -22.42
CA TYR A 528 26.57 19.44 -22.99
C TYR A 528 26.86 18.35 -21.96
N ARG A 529 26.39 17.13 -22.24
CA ARG A 529 26.77 15.90 -21.56
C ARG A 529 27.58 15.02 -22.52
N GLU A 530 28.64 14.41 -22.02
CA GLU A 530 29.45 13.50 -22.83
C GLU A 530 28.77 12.12 -22.94
N SER A 531 28.79 11.54 -24.15
CA SER A 531 28.22 10.22 -24.40
C SER A 531 29.08 9.14 -23.76
N SER A 532 28.46 8.26 -22.98
CA SER A 532 29.12 7.08 -22.38
C SER A 532 29.31 5.93 -23.38
N SER A 533 28.60 5.95 -24.50
CA SER A 533 28.62 4.88 -25.52
C SER A 533 29.49 5.21 -26.73
N VAL A 534 29.70 6.50 -27.03
CA VAL A 534 30.49 6.95 -28.19
C VAL A 534 31.49 8.01 -27.75
N ARG A 535 32.77 7.63 -27.71
CA ARG A 535 33.86 8.52 -27.30
C ARG A 535 33.94 9.73 -28.25
N GLY A 536 33.86 10.93 -27.69
CA GLY A 536 33.91 12.20 -28.44
C GLY A 536 32.55 12.72 -28.91
N MET A 537 31.45 12.00 -28.67
CA MET A 537 30.10 12.51 -28.91
C MET A 537 29.57 13.21 -27.65
N ARG A 538 28.96 14.39 -27.83
CA ARG A 538 28.45 15.23 -26.75
C ARG A 538 27.03 15.68 -27.07
N PHE A 539 26.10 15.46 -26.15
CA PHE A 539 24.70 15.84 -26.30
C PHE A 539 24.47 17.21 -25.65
N VAL A 540 24.08 18.18 -26.46
CA VAL A 540 23.85 19.56 -26.02
C VAL A 540 22.53 19.62 -25.26
N VAL A 541 22.59 20.21 -24.06
CA VAL A 541 21.46 20.34 -23.12
C VAL A 541 20.80 21.71 -23.26
N ARG A 542 21.59 22.77 -23.41
CA ARG A 542 21.12 24.14 -23.69
C ARG A 542 22.00 24.75 -24.76
N LEU A 543 21.43 25.50 -25.69
CA LEU A 543 22.16 26.24 -26.73
C LEU A 543 21.53 27.61 -26.94
N ARG A 544 22.36 28.64 -26.91
CA ARG A 544 22.04 30.01 -27.33
C ARG A 544 22.91 30.37 -28.51
N ASN A 545 22.29 30.84 -29.58
CA ASN A 545 23.00 31.31 -30.76
C ASN A 545 23.05 32.85 -30.77
N LEU A 546 24.22 33.38 -30.42
CA LEU A 546 24.47 34.82 -30.30
C LEU A 546 24.42 35.54 -31.65
N THR A 547 24.50 34.82 -32.77
CA THR A 547 24.42 35.40 -34.12
C THR A 547 22.98 35.71 -34.55
N VAL A 548 21.99 34.98 -34.00
CA VAL A 548 20.57 35.12 -34.38
C VAL A 548 19.73 35.83 -33.31
N GLY A 549 20.37 36.44 -32.31
CA GLY A 549 19.72 37.32 -31.33
C GLY A 549 19.09 36.61 -30.14
N GLU A 550 19.56 35.41 -29.78
CA GLU A 550 19.16 34.67 -28.56
C GLU A 550 19.97 34.98 -27.31
#